data_AF-A0A1V5MN03-F1
#
_entry.id   AF-A0A1V5MN03-F1
#
_cell.length_a   1.000
_cell.length_b   1.000
_cell.length_c   1.000
_cell.angle_alpha   90.00
_cell.angle_beta   90.00
_cell.angle_gamma   90.00
#
_symmetry.space_group_name_H-M   'P 1'
#
loop_
_entity.id
_entity.type
_entity.pdbx_description
1 polymer ?
#
loop_
_entity_poly.entity_id
_entity_poly.type
_entity_poly.pdbx_seq_one_letter_code
_entity_poly.pdbx_strand_id
1 'polypeptide(L)'
;MPGWQQFILTTVIGVGGSIIGTYYSKPTEQSVLETFYRKTRPLGLWGPLRQVLNEDQRRRTRKEHWNDLLASPFAFFWGVTILLIPMQLMIGTYRAAAITAGILALSLIGLYWFWYRHLPQVDLLSAEIENTRE
;
A
#
# COMPACT_ATOMS: atom_id res chain seq x y z
N MET A 1 -10.09 -0.10 35.33
CA MET A 1 -10.77 0.62 34.23
C MET A 1 -11.07 -0.40 33.13
N PRO A 2 -12.29 -0.43 32.55
CA PRO A 2 -12.58 -1.21 31.35
C PRO A 2 -11.55 -0.99 30.23
N GLY A 3 -11.12 -2.05 29.53
CA GLY A 3 -10.06 -1.97 28.52
C GLY A 3 -10.35 -1.02 27.34
N TRP A 4 -11.61 -0.84 26.98
CA TRP A 4 -12.02 0.11 25.93
C TRP A 4 -11.73 1.58 26.29
N GLN A 5 -11.77 1.92 27.59
CA GLN A 5 -11.43 3.27 28.05
C GLN A 5 -9.94 3.56 27.90
N GLN A 6 -9.10 2.57 28.23
CA GLN A 6 -7.65 2.70 28.09
C GLN A 6 -7.24 2.85 26.61
N PHE A 7 -7.88 2.10 25.71
CA PHE A 7 -7.68 2.24 24.27
C PHE A 7 -8.02 3.65 23.78
N ILE A 8 -9.20 4.18 24.12
CA ILE A 8 -9.61 5.52 23.69
C ILE A 8 -8.64 6.58 24.25
N LEU A 9 -8.27 6.47 25.52
CA LEU A 9 -7.38 7.43 26.17
C LEU A 9 -6.00 7.50 25.49
N THR A 10 -5.37 6.34 25.24
CA THR A 10 -4.04 6.30 24.62
C THR A 10 -4.09 6.73 23.16
N THR A 11 -5.13 6.37 22.41
CA THR A 11 -5.31 6.81 21.03
C THR A 11 -5.48 8.33 20.95
N VAL A 12 -6.34 8.92 21.79
CA VAL A 12 -6.57 10.38 21.77
C VAL A 12 -5.31 11.15 22.15
N ILE A 13 -4.60 10.73 23.19
CA ILE A 13 -3.34 11.38 23.61
C ILE A 13 -2.26 11.20 22.55
N GLY A 14 -2.12 10.00 21.97
CA GLY A 14 -1.10 9.72 20.95
C GLY A 14 -1.35 10.49 19.65
N VAL A 15 -2.60 10.50 19.16
CA VAL A 15 -2.98 11.25 17.96
C VAL A 15 -2.87 12.75 18.22
N GLY A 16 -3.41 13.23 19.34
CA GLY A 16 -3.33 14.64 19.73
C GLY A 16 -1.87 15.12 19.85
N GLY A 17 -1.04 14.37 20.55
CA GLY A 17 0.39 14.67 20.70
C GLY A 17 1.14 14.67 19.37
N SER A 18 0.84 13.72 18.48
CA SER A 18 1.47 13.64 17.15
C SER A 18 1.08 14.84 16.27
N ILE A 19 -0.19 15.24 16.28
CA ILE A 19 -0.69 16.40 15.54
C ILE A 19 -0.01 17.67 16.07
N ILE A 20 -0.04 17.87 17.39
CA ILE A 20 0.56 19.05 18.04
C ILE A 20 2.06 19.13 17.75
N GLY A 21 2.79 18.01 17.91
CA GLY A 21 4.23 17.95 17.62
C GLY A 21 4.57 18.23 16.15
N THR A 22 3.71 17.79 15.22
CA THR A 22 3.88 18.04 13.78
C THR A 22 3.74 19.51 13.45
N TYR A 23 2.73 20.21 14.01
CA TYR A 23 2.52 21.65 13.76
C TYR A 23 3.46 22.57 14.54
N TYR A 24 4.11 22.07 15.59
CA TYR A 24 5.10 22.84 16.35
C TYR A 24 6.45 22.97 15.63
N SER A 25 6.76 22.01 14.75
CA SER A 25 7.99 22.02 13.96
C SER A 25 7.86 22.93 12.74
N LYS A 26 8.97 23.55 12.30
CA LYS A 26 8.97 24.34 11.06
C LYS A 26 8.65 23.44 9.86
N PRO A 27 7.88 23.94 8.86
CA PRO A 27 7.62 23.20 7.64
C PRO A 27 8.92 22.83 6.91
N THR A 28 8.97 21.64 6.33
CA THR A 28 10.09 21.20 5.47
C THR A 28 10.25 22.10 4.25
N GLU A 29 11.50 22.34 3.84
CA GLU A 29 11.85 23.09 2.62
C GLU A 29 11.09 22.57 1.38
N GLN A 30 10.59 23.48 0.55
CA GLN A 30 9.76 23.14 -0.60
C GLN A 30 10.50 22.31 -1.64
N SER A 31 11.78 22.59 -1.88
CA SER A 31 12.61 21.86 -2.85
C SER A 31 12.72 20.38 -2.50
N VAL A 32 12.94 20.06 -1.22
CA VAL A 32 13.00 18.67 -0.73
C VAL A 32 11.64 17.99 -0.90
N LEU A 33 10.55 18.71 -0.60
CA LEU A 33 9.20 18.18 -0.71
C LEU A 33 8.80 17.88 -2.16
N GLU A 34 9.20 18.73 -3.11
CA GLU A 34 9.00 18.50 -4.54
C GLU A 34 9.81 17.31 -5.05
N THR A 35 11.09 17.21 -4.70
CA THR A 35 11.93 16.06 -5.06
C THR A 35 11.34 14.76 -4.51
N PHE A 36 10.91 14.76 -3.25
CA PHE A 36 10.23 13.62 -2.63
C PHE A 36 8.94 13.25 -3.38
N TYR A 37 8.10 14.24 -3.70
CA TYR A 37 6.84 14.01 -4.39
C TYR A 37 7.04 13.43 -5.80
N ARG A 38 8.05 13.91 -6.54
CA ARG A 38 8.41 13.38 -7.87
C ARG A 38 8.89 11.93 -7.82
N LYS A 39 9.69 11.58 -6.80
CA LYS A 39 10.31 10.25 -6.66
C LYS A 39 9.33 9.21 -6.13
N THR A 40 8.65 9.50 -5.03
CA THR A 40 7.85 8.51 -4.30
C THR A 40 6.40 8.45 -4.77
N ARG A 41 5.89 9.51 -5.41
CA ARG A 41 4.51 9.60 -5.94
C ARG A 41 3.47 9.11 -4.92
N PRO A 42 3.43 9.73 -3.73
CA PRO A 42 2.67 9.20 -2.60
C PRO A 42 1.16 9.17 -2.88
N LEU A 43 0.51 8.15 -2.32
CA LEU A 43 -0.95 8.01 -2.31
C LEU A 43 -1.57 9.16 -1.49
N GLY A 44 -2.70 9.72 -1.94
CA GLY A 44 -3.56 10.58 -1.11
C GLY A 44 -3.66 12.07 -1.46
N LEU A 45 -3.84 12.90 -0.42
CA LEU A 45 -4.30 14.29 -0.47
C LEU A 45 -3.14 15.30 -0.49
N TRP A 46 -2.31 15.27 -1.54
CA TRP A 46 -1.16 16.16 -1.73
C TRP A 46 -1.49 17.46 -2.48
N GLY A 47 -2.58 18.14 -2.07
CA GLY A 47 -3.21 19.29 -2.77
C GLY A 47 -2.27 20.18 -3.59
N PRO A 48 -1.38 20.98 -2.95
CA PRO A 48 -0.54 21.96 -3.65
C PRO A 48 0.57 21.32 -4.49
N LEU A 49 1.12 20.16 -4.09
CA LEU A 49 2.21 19.49 -4.80
C LEU A 49 1.75 18.72 -6.04
N ARG A 50 0.44 18.53 -6.23
CA ARG A 50 -0.10 17.88 -7.44
C ARG A 50 0.22 18.63 -8.73
N GLN A 51 0.50 19.93 -8.66
CA GLN A 51 0.85 20.76 -9.82
C GLN A 51 2.30 20.59 -10.26
N VAL A 52 3.14 19.97 -9.43
CA VAL A 52 4.57 19.72 -9.70
C VAL A 52 4.74 18.66 -10.81
N LEU A 53 3.74 17.78 -11.00
CA LEU A 53 3.74 16.73 -12.02
C LEU A 53 2.93 17.16 -13.25
N ASN A 54 3.44 16.85 -14.45
CA ASN A 54 2.70 17.03 -15.71
C ASN A 54 1.39 16.25 -15.70
N GLU A 55 0.40 16.72 -16.47
CA GLU A 55 -0.95 16.14 -16.49
C GLU A 55 -0.95 14.64 -16.84
N ASP A 56 -0.13 14.21 -17.80
CA ASP A 56 0.00 12.81 -18.20
C ASP A 56 0.62 11.93 -17.11
N GLN A 57 1.66 12.45 -16.43
CA GLN A 57 2.31 11.76 -15.31
C GLN A 57 1.31 11.59 -14.16
N ARG A 58 0.54 12.64 -13.86
CA ARG A 58 -0.49 12.62 -12.82
C ARG A 58 -1.62 11.64 -13.15
N ARG A 59 -2.03 11.52 -14.42
CA ARG A 59 -3.03 10.53 -14.85
C ARG A 59 -2.53 9.09 -14.70
N ARG A 60 -1.27 8.83 -15.06
CA ARG A 60 -0.63 7.50 -14.88
C ARG A 60 -0.53 7.11 -13.41
N THR A 61 0.03 7.99 -12.58
CA THR A 61 0.15 7.78 -11.13
C THR A 61 -1.21 7.55 -10.47
N ARG A 62 -2.23 8.34 -10.84
CA ARG A 62 -3.59 8.12 -10.33
C ARG A 62 -4.12 6.74 -10.71
N LYS A 63 -3.89 6.28 -11.95
CA LYS A 63 -4.33 4.96 -12.39
C LYS A 63 -3.63 3.83 -11.62
N GLU A 64 -2.33 3.95 -11.41
CA GLU A 64 -1.54 3.02 -10.57
C GLU A 64 -2.13 2.96 -9.15
N HIS A 65 -2.36 4.12 -8.53
CA HIS A 65 -2.94 4.22 -7.19
C HIS A 65 -4.33 3.59 -7.07
N TRP A 66 -5.18 3.76 -8.08
CA TRP A 66 -6.51 3.14 -8.11
C TRP A 66 -6.43 1.62 -8.26
N ASN A 67 -5.51 1.14 -9.07
CA ASN A 67 -5.26 -0.28 -9.23
C ASN A 67 -4.76 -0.92 -7.93
N ASP A 68 -3.84 -0.25 -7.23
CA ASP A 68 -3.33 -0.68 -5.92
C ASP A 68 -4.45 -0.70 -4.86
N LEU A 69 -5.32 0.31 -4.85
CA LEU A 69 -6.44 0.38 -3.91
C LEU A 69 -7.47 -0.73 -4.16
N LEU A 70 -7.76 -1.05 -5.43
CA LEU A 70 -8.64 -2.16 -5.80
C LEU A 70 -8.00 -3.52 -5.50
N ALA A 71 -6.69 -3.63 -5.60
CA ALA A 71 -5.94 -4.85 -5.28
C ALA A 71 -5.80 -5.09 -3.76
N SER A 72 -5.85 -4.04 -2.94
CA SER A 72 -5.70 -4.10 -1.48
C SER A 72 -6.60 -5.13 -0.78
N PRO A 73 -7.93 -5.19 -1.00
CA PRO A 73 -8.77 -6.20 -0.37
C PRO A 73 -8.39 -7.63 -0.80
N PHE A 74 -8.00 -7.84 -2.06
CA PHE A 74 -7.55 -9.15 -2.53
C PHE A 74 -6.23 -9.56 -1.88
N ALA A 75 -5.28 -8.63 -1.72
CA ALA A 75 -4.04 -8.88 -0.99
C ALA A 75 -4.30 -9.24 0.47
N PHE A 76 -5.27 -8.57 1.11
CA PHE A 76 -5.70 -8.91 2.48
C PHE A 76 -6.26 -10.32 2.57
N PHE A 77 -7.25 -10.68 1.72
CA PHE A 77 -7.83 -12.03 1.73
C PHE A 77 -6.81 -13.10 1.38
N TRP A 78 -5.90 -12.84 0.44
CA TRP A 78 -4.77 -13.72 0.13
C TRP A 78 -3.91 -13.98 1.37
N GLY A 79 -3.49 -12.92 2.08
CA GLY A 79 -2.67 -13.03 3.28
C GLY A 79 -3.37 -13.73 4.45
N VAL A 80 -4.68 -13.56 4.62
CA VAL A 80 -5.44 -14.26 5.66
C VAL A 80 -5.64 -15.74 5.30
N THR A 81 -6.03 -16.04 4.06
CA THR A 81 -6.36 -17.41 3.63
C THR A 81 -5.13 -18.32 3.61
N ILE A 82 -3.95 -17.83 3.23
CA ILE A 82 -2.71 -18.62 3.27
C ILE A 82 -2.33 -19.06 4.68
N LEU A 83 -2.71 -18.28 5.71
CA LEU A 83 -2.52 -18.63 7.12
C LEU A 83 -3.60 -19.58 7.65
N LEU A 84 -4.84 -19.45 7.16
CA LEU A 84 -5.96 -20.29 7.61
C LEU A 84 -5.90 -21.72 7.08
N ILE A 85 -5.47 -21.92 5.82
CA ILE A 85 -5.40 -23.25 5.20
C ILE A 85 -4.58 -24.25 6.02
N PRO A 86 -3.31 -23.98 6.43
CA PRO A 86 -2.54 -24.94 7.21
C PRO A 86 -3.18 -25.26 8.57
N MET A 87 -3.77 -24.26 9.22
CA MET A 87 -4.53 -24.45 10.47
C MET A 87 -5.75 -25.38 10.25
N GLN A 88 -6.52 -25.15 9.20
CA GLN A 88 -7.72 -25.94 8.89
C GLN A 88 -7.39 -27.38 8.49
N LEU A 89 -6.27 -27.60 7.82
CA LEU A 89 -5.73 -28.93 7.52
C LEU A 89 -5.29 -29.64 8.81
N MET A 90 -4.64 -28.92 9.73
CA MET A 90 -4.21 -29.47 11.02
C MET A 90 -5.41 -29.88 11.91
N ILE A 91 -6.48 -29.08 11.90
CA ILE A 91 -7.74 -29.37 12.64
C ILE A 91 -8.56 -30.49 11.95
N GLY A 92 -8.22 -30.88 10.71
CA GLY A 92 -8.93 -31.91 9.95
C GLY A 92 -10.21 -31.43 9.26
N THR A 93 -10.41 -30.11 9.16
CA THR A 93 -11.60 -29.50 8.53
C THR A 93 -11.44 -29.33 7.02
N TYR A 94 -11.35 -30.43 6.28
CA TYR A 94 -11.03 -30.42 4.84
C TYR A 94 -12.03 -29.63 3.98
N ARG A 95 -13.33 -29.66 4.32
CA ARG A 95 -14.34 -28.88 3.59
C ARG A 95 -14.13 -27.37 3.74
N ALA A 96 -13.77 -26.92 4.94
CA ALA A 96 -13.47 -25.52 5.19
C ALA A 96 -12.16 -25.10 4.49
N ALA A 97 -11.15 -25.98 4.51
CA ALA A 97 -9.89 -25.80 3.80
C ALA A 97 -10.07 -25.68 2.28
N ALA A 98 -11.00 -26.46 1.69
CA ALA A 98 -11.30 -26.36 0.25
C ALA A 98 -11.97 -25.02 -0.11
N ILE A 99 -12.87 -24.52 0.73
CA ILE A 99 -13.51 -23.22 0.53
C ILE A 99 -12.49 -22.07 0.65
N THR A 100 -11.64 -22.10 1.68
CA THR A 100 -10.58 -21.09 1.85
C THR A 100 -9.54 -21.16 0.74
N ALA A 101 -9.21 -22.34 0.23
CA ALA A 101 -8.37 -22.49 -0.97
C ALA A 101 -9.02 -21.88 -2.22
N GLY A 102 -10.35 -22.00 -2.39
CA GLY A 102 -11.10 -21.31 -3.44
C GLY A 102 -11.02 -19.78 -3.32
N ILE A 103 -11.17 -19.25 -2.11
CA ILE A 103 -11.03 -17.80 -1.84
C ILE A 103 -9.59 -17.34 -2.09
N LEU A 104 -8.59 -18.13 -1.70
CA LEU A 104 -7.17 -17.87 -1.98
C LEU A 104 -6.93 -17.77 -3.49
N ALA A 105 -7.41 -18.74 -4.26
CA ALA A 105 -7.26 -18.75 -5.71
C ALA A 105 -7.93 -17.52 -6.36
N LEU A 106 -9.15 -17.17 -5.94
CA LEU A 106 -9.84 -15.98 -6.43
C LEU A 106 -9.07 -14.70 -6.08
N SER A 107 -8.50 -14.64 -4.87
CA SER A 107 -7.70 -13.50 -4.41
C SER A 107 -6.41 -13.35 -5.21
N LEU A 108 -5.74 -14.45 -5.54
CA LEU A 108 -4.57 -14.47 -6.42
C LEU A 108 -4.90 -13.98 -7.83
N ILE A 109 -6.02 -14.43 -8.40
CA ILE A 109 -6.47 -13.99 -9.72
C ILE A 109 -6.78 -12.49 -9.71
N GLY A 110 -7.48 -12.01 -8.68
CA GLY A 110 -7.76 -10.59 -8.48
C GLY A 110 -6.47 -9.77 -8.40
N LEU A 111 -5.52 -10.20 -7.58
CA LEU A 111 -4.22 -9.53 -7.44
C LEU A 111 -3.45 -9.51 -8.77
N TYR A 112 -3.44 -10.61 -9.50
CA TYR A 112 -2.77 -10.68 -10.80
C TYR A 112 -3.37 -9.69 -11.82
N TRP A 113 -4.70 -9.62 -11.89
CA TRP A 113 -5.40 -8.75 -12.84
C TRP A 113 -5.33 -7.27 -12.49
N PHE A 114 -5.62 -6.92 -11.23
CA PHE A 114 -5.70 -5.53 -10.81
C PHE A 114 -4.31 -4.93 -10.62
N TRP A 115 -3.36 -5.69 -10.09
CA TRP A 115 -2.03 -5.18 -9.75
C TRP A 115 -0.96 -5.65 -10.72
N TYR A 116 -0.67 -6.96 -10.76
CA TYR A 116 0.53 -7.48 -11.43
C TYR A 116 0.60 -7.14 -12.92
N ARG A 117 -0.52 -7.21 -13.65
CA ARG A 117 -0.59 -6.90 -15.08
C ARG A 117 -0.24 -5.45 -15.42
N HIS A 118 -0.38 -4.53 -14.47
CA HIS A 118 -0.20 -3.10 -14.68
C HIS A 118 1.18 -2.59 -14.27
N LEU A 119 2.04 -3.47 -13.73
CA LEU A 119 3.39 -3.10 -13.35
C LEU A 119 4.25 -2.85 -14.60
N PRO A 120 5.07 -1.77 -14.62
CA PRO A 120 6.04 -1.56 -15.67
C PRO A 120 7.06 -2.69 -15.66
N GLN A 121 7.44 -3.18 -16.85
CA GLN A 121 8.51 -4.16 -16.99
C GLN A 121 9.81 -3.48 -16.58
N VAL A 122 10.39 -3.92 -15.46
CA VAL A 122 11.72 -3.49 -15.07
C VAL A 122 12.69 -4.25 -15.96
N ASP A 123 13.24 -3.56 -16.97
CA ASP A 123 14.29 -4.11 -17.80
C ASP A 123 15.61 -4.08 -17.03
N LEU A 124 15.86 -5.16 -16.31
CA LEU A 124 17.04 -5.31 -15.44
C LEU A 124 18.35 -5.22 -16.23
N LEU A 125 18.31 -5.52 -17.53
CA LEU A 125 19.49 -5.52 -18.39
C LEU A 125 19.91 -4.09 -18.77
N SER A 126 18.95 -3.20 -19.02
CA SER A 126 19.25 -1.78 -19.26
C SER A 126 19.65 -1.04 -17.98
N ALA A 127 19.10 -1.42 -16.82
CA ALA A 127 19.52 -0.87 -15.53
C ALA A 127 20.98 -1.24 -15.16
N GLU A 128 21.42 -2.47 -15.46
CA GLU A 128 22.81 -2.91 -15.26
C GLU A 128 23.79 -2.17 -16.19
N ILE A 129 23.40 -1.98 -17.47
CA ILE A 129 24.22 -1.29 -18.48
C ILE A 129 24.40 0.20 -18.15
N GLU A 130 23.38 0.88 -17.61
CA GLU A 130 23.47 2.28 -17.18
C GLU A 130 24.41 2.41 -15.96
N ASN A 131 24.26 1.54 -14.95
CA ASN A 131 25.07 1.55 -13.72
C ASN A 131 26.55 1.20 -13.95
N THR A 132 26.87 0.47 -15.02
CA THR A 132 28.28 0.16 -15.38
C THR A 132 28.93 1.27 -16.23
N ARG A 133 28.15 2.24 -16.72
CA ARG A 133 28.63 3.35 -17.55
C ARG A 133 28.95 4.62 -16.76
N GLU A 134 28.54 4.72 -15.50
CA GLU A 134 28.95 5.76 -14.54
C GLU A 134 30.17 5.31 -13.72
#